data_AF-A0A914HQ75-F1
#
_entry.id   AF-A0A914HQ75-F1
#
_cell.length_a   1.000
_cell.length_b   1.000
_cell.length_c   1.000
_cell.angle_alpha   90.00
_cell.angle_beta   90.00
_cell.angle_gamma   90.00
#
_symmetry.space_group_name_H-M   'P 1'
#
loop_
_entity.id
_entity.type
_entity.pdbx_description
1 polymer ?
#
loop_
_entity_poly.entity_id
_entity_poly.type
_entity_poly.pdbx_seq_one_letter_code
_entity_poly.pdbx_strand_id
1 'polypeptide(L)'
;MPFTKSAGRTPKLDKLNPIQLIRILLSQSQITLDKLNQIQLIRILLSQSLITLDKLNQIQLIRILLSQSQITLDKLNQIQLIRILLSQSLITLDKLNQIQLIRILLSQSLITLDKLNPIQLKNVKLSMSSTK
;
A
#
# COMPACT_ATOMS: atom_id res chain seq x y z
N MET A 1 12.51 8.70 28.07
CA MET A 1 12.97 7.58 27.22
C MET A 1 13.12 6.35 28.10
N PRO A 2 12.62 5.18 27.69
CA PRO A 2 13.28 4.44 26.61
C PRO A 2 12.35 4.18 25.42
N PHE A 3 12.92 4.35 24.23
CA PHE A 3 12.35 3.79 23.00
C PHE A 3 12.56 2.28 23.07
N THR A 4 11.48 1.52 23.26
CA THR A 4 11.57 0.07 23.13
C THR A 4 11.73 -0.25 21.65
N LYS A 5 12.90 -0.80 21.32
CA LYS A 5 13.23 -1.38 20.02
C LYS A 5 12.21 -2.49 19.77
N SER A 6 11.17 -2.20 19.00
CA SER A 6 10.19 -3.18 18.54
C SER A 6 10.91 -4.16 17.63
N ALA A 7 11.39 -5.27 18.20
CA ALA A 7 11.88 -6.41 17.46
C ALA A 7 10.79 -6.87 16.48
N GLY A 8 11.19 -7.12 15.23
CA GLY A 8 10.32 -7.33 14.07
C GLY A 8 9.32 -8.47 14.20
N ARG A 9 8.20 -8.23 14.89
CA ARG A 9 6.99 -9.05 14.76
C ARG A 9 6.28 -8.63 13.48
N THR A 10 6.32 -9.49 12.46
CA THR A 10 5.45 -9.41 11.28
C THR A 10 4.00 -9.66 11.73
N PRO A 11 3.12 -8.65 11.76
CA PRO A 11 1.75 -8.86 12.15
C PRO A 11 1.03 -9.61 11.02
N LYS A 12 0.74 -10.89 11.25
CA LYS A 12 -0.16 -11.69 10.41
C LYS A 12 -1.54 -11.61 11.04
N LEU A 13 -2.50 -11.04 10.32
CA LEU A 13 -3.85 -10.85 10.81
C LEU A 13 -4.77 -11.78 10.00
N ASP A 14 -5.21 -12.87 10.63
CA ASP A 14 -6.07 -13.87 10.03
C ASP A 14 -7.48 -13.73 10.66
N LYS A 15 -8.48 -13.34 9.85
CA LYS A 15 -9.95 -13.44 10.04
C LYS A 15 -10.78 -12.21 10.48
N LEU A 16 -11.74 -11.91 9.59
CA LEU A 16 -13.11 -11.37 9.72
C LEU A 16 -13.46 -10.50 10.94
N ASN A 17 -13.23 -9.19 10.80
CA ASN A 17 -14.02 -8.10 11.37
C ASN A 17 -13.55 -6.79 10.72
N PRO A 18 -14.36 -5.71 10.73
CA PRO A 18 -13.90 -4.41 10.26
C PRO A 18 -12.65 -4.00 11.04
N ILE A 19 -11.53 -3.86 10.33
CA ILE A 19 -10.24 -3.50 10.92
C ILE A 19 -9.92 -2.07 10.53
N GLN A 20 -9.81 -1.20 11.53
CA GLN A 20 -9.22 0.12 11.39
C GLN A 20 -7.82 0.12 12.00
N LEU A 21 -6.82 0.50 11.20
CA LEU A 21 -5.46 0.58 11.67
C LEU A 21 -4.79 1.87 11.19
N ILE A 22 -4.20 2.60 12.13
CA ILE A 22 -3.34 3.75 11.85
C ILE A 22 -1.95 3.43 12.40
N ARG A 23 -0.92 3.50 11.55
CA ARG A 23 0.47 3.29 11.99
C ARG A 23 1.44 4.26 11.32
N ILE A 24 2.37 4.74 12.13
CA ILE A 24 3.58 5.43 11.67
C ILE A 24 4.75 4.49 11.94
N LEU A 25 5.50 4.15 10.89
CA LEU A 25 6.64 3.24 10.97
C LEU A 25 7.89 3.95 10.47
N LEU A 26 8.90 4.01 11.34
CA LEU A 26 10.18 4.69 11.09
C LEU A 26 11.20 3.80 10.39
N SER A 27 11.04 2.48 10.46
CA SER A 27 12.01 1.48 9.97
C SER A 27 11.36 0.45 9.04
N GLN A 28 12.20 -0.45 8.49
CA GLN A 28 11.78 -1.53 7.60
C GLN A 28 10.56 -2.26 8.17
N SER A 29 9.56 -2.49 7.33
CA SER A 29 8.36 -3.21 7.74
C SER A 29 7.87 -4.16 6.66
N GLN A 30 7.44 -5.33 7.09
CA GLN A 30 6.80 -6.33 6.25
C GLN A 30 5.42 -6.66 6.82
N ILE A 31 4.43 -6.66 5.93
CA ILE A 31 3.03 -6.84 6.32
C ILE A 31 2.33 -7.75 5.34
N THR A 32 1.70 -8.78 5.89
CA THR A 32 0.93 -9.78 5.15
C THR A 32 -0.48 -9.82 5.74
N LEU A 33 -1.48 -9.55 4.91
CA LEU A 33 -2.89 -9.69 5.28
C LEU A 33 -3.53 -10.71 4.35
N ASP A 34 -4.24 -11.69 4.93
CA ASP A 34 -4.91 -12.78 4.20
C ASP A 34 -6.35 -12.93 4.69
N LYS A 35 -7.31 -13.09 3.76
CA LYS A 35 -8.72 -13.42 4.06
C LYS A 35 -9.42 -12.47 5.05
N LEU A 36 -9.33 -11.17 4.82
CA LEU A 36 -10.04 -10.16 5.60
C LEU A 36 -11.12 -9.45 4.78
N ASN A 37 -12.16 -9.01 5.48
CA ASN A 37 -13.30 -8.29 4.91
C ASN A 37 -13.43 -6.97 5.65
N GLN A 38 -13.60 -5.85 4.93
CA GLN A 38 -13.70 -4.49 5.45
C GLN A 38 -12.44 -4.01 6.20
N ILE A 39 -11.52 -3.40 5.48
CA ILE A 39 -10.29 -2.86 6.08
C ILE A 39 -10.15 -1.39 5.76
N GLN A 40 -9.91 -0.58 6.77
CA GLN A 40 -9.42 0.78 6.62
C GLN A 40 -8.03 0.90 7.23
N LEU A 41 -7.07 1.28 6.40
CA LEU A 41 -5.68 1.34 6.82
C LEU A 41 -5.06 2.66 6.37
N ILE A 42 -4.56 3.43 7.33
CA ILE A 42 -3.81 4.68 7.09
C ILE A 42 -2.39 4.48 7.59
N ARG A 43 -1.39 4.72 6.73
CA ARG A 43 0.01 4.57 7.12
C ARG A 43 0.93 5.65 6.58
N ILE A 44 1.90 6.00 7.42
CA ILE A 44 3.07 6.79 7.06
C ILE A 44 4.30 5.92 7.28
N LEU A 45 5.04 5.67 6.21
CA LEU A 45 6.22 4.81 6.19
C LEU A 45 7.42 5.61 5.70
N LEU A 46 8.42 5.70 6.57
CA LEU A 46 9.62 6.51 6.35
C LEU A 46 10.76 5.76 5.64
N SER A 47 10.72 4.43 5.61
CA SER A 47 11.77 3.60 4.99
C SER A 47 11.18 2.41 4.20
N GLN A 48 12.03 1.44 3.82
CA GLN A 48 11.68 0.31 2.97
C GLN A 48 10.47 -0.49 3.48
N SER A 49 9.54 -0.82 2.58
CA SER A 49 8.35 -1.57 2.95
C SER A 49 7.99 -2.67 1.95
N LEU A 50 7.67 -3.85 2.48
CA LEU A 50 7.12 -4.97 1.72
C LEU A 50 5.69 -5.26 2.18
N ILE A 51 4.75 -5.26 1.23
CA ILE A 51 3.35 -5.47 1.58
C ILE A 51 2.69 -6.46 0.62
N THR A 52 2.13 -7.51 1.21
CA THR A 52 1.39 -8.55 0.50
C THR A 52 -0.03 -8.59 1.03
N LEU A 53 -1.01 -8.45 0.13
CA LEU A 53 -2.44 -8.56 0.43
C LEU A 53 -3.03 -9.67 -0.44
N ASP A 54 -3.66 -10.67 0.17
CA ASP A 54 -4.31 -11.79 -0.53
C ASP A 54 -5.77 -11.97 -0.07
N LYS A 55 -6.69 -12.22 -1.01
CA LYS A 55 -8.12 -12.53 -0.77
C LYS A 55 -8.83 -11.54 0.16
N LEU A 56 -8.77 -10.25 -0.16
CA LEU A 56 -9.41 -9.22 0.65
C LEU A 56 -10.59 -8.57 -0.08
N ASN A 57 -11.61 -8.19 0.67
CA ASN A 57 -12.81 -7.54 0.14
C ASN A 57 -13.10 -6.25 0.92
N GLN A 58 -13.48 -5.19 0.20
CA GLN A 58 -13.77 -3.85 0.73
C GLN A 58 -12.59 -3.22 1.49
N ILE A 59 -11.66 -2.62 0.75
CA ILE A 59 -10.46 -2.02 1.35
C ILE A 59 -10.37 -0.54 1.03
N GLN A 60 -10.14 0.25 2.06
CA GLN A 60 -9.66 1.62 1.96
C GLN A 60 -8.24 1.70 2.52
N LEU A 61 -7.32 2.15 1.68
CA LEU A 61 -5.92 2.20 2.03
C LEU A 61 -5.31 3.53 1.63
N ILE A 62 -4.85 4.28 2.62
CA ILE A 62 -4.14 5.55 2.42
C ILE A 62 -2.69 5.36 2.89
N ARG A 63 -1.74 5.65 2.00
CA ARG A 63 -0.32 5.50 2.30
C ARG A 63 0.50 6.70 1.88
N ILE A 64 1.42 7.09 2.77
CA ILE A 64 2.51 8.00 2.50
C ILE A 64 3.80 7.20 2.64
N LEU A 65 4.54 7.06 1.55
CA LEU A 65 5.76 6.27 1.44
C LEU A 65 6.91 7.17 1.00
N LEU A 66 7.89 7.32 1.89
CA LEU A 66 9.05 8.21 1.69
C LEU A 66 10.25 7.49 1.04
N SER A 67 10.28 6.15 1.04
CA SER A 67 11.38 5.35 0.48
C SER A 67 10.87 4.14 -0.35
N GLN A 68 11.78 3.24 -0.71
CA GLN A 68 11.53 2.14 -1.65
C GLN A 68 10.41 1.22 -1.16
N SER A 69 9.53 0.81 -2.07
CA SER A 69 8.45 -0.12 -1.69
C SER A 69 8.15 -1.13 -2.77
N GLN A 70 7.81 -2.33 -2.32
CA GLN A 70 7.26 -3.36 -3.18
C GLN A 70 5.93 -3.85 -2.60
N ILE A 71 4.93 -3.89 -3.47
CA ILE A 71 3.55 -4.19 -3.08
C ILE A 71 2.96 -5.22 -4.04
N THR A 72 2.46 -6.30 -3.46
CA THR A 72 1.79 -7.39 -4.17
C THR A 72 0.36 -7.49 -3.68
N LEU A 73 -0.59 -7.40 -4.61
CA LEU A 73 -2.02 -7.48 -4.39
C LEU A 73 -2.58 -8.64 -5.22
N ASP A 74 -3.17 -9.66 -4.57
CA ASP A 74 -3.79 -10.82 -5.23
C ASP A 74 -5.25 -11.03 -4.77
N LYS A 75 -6.16 -11.33 -5.70
CA LYS A 75 -7.57 -11.66 -5.45
C LYS A 75 -8.30 -10.64 -4.57
N LEU A 76 -8.29 -9.37 -4.96
CA LEU A 76 -8.96 -8.33 -4.18
C LEU A 76 -10.20 -7.77 -4.88
N ASN A 77 -11.22 -7.44 -4.09
CA ASN A 77 -12.48 -6.90 -4.56
C ASN A 77 -12.84 -5.60 -3.82
N GLN A 78 -13.35 -4.59 -4.54
CA GLN A 78 -13.77 -3.29 -4.02
C GLN A 78 -12.65 -2.56 -3.25
N ILE A 79 -11.70 -2.00 -3.98
CA ILE A 79 -10.55 -1.30 -3.38
C ILE A 79 -10.53 0.16 -3.74
N GLN A 80 -10.30 0.99 -2.74
CA GLN A 80 -9.83 2.35 -2.88
C GLN A 80 -8.44 2.48 -2.27
N LEU A 81 -7.50 2.91 -3.10
CA LEU A 81 -6.10 3.01 -2.74
C LEU A 81 -5.56 4.37 -3.11
N ILE A 82 -5.17 5.15 -2.11
CA ILE A 82 -4.52 6.45 -2.28
C ILE A 82 -3.07 6.32 -1.82
N ARG A 83 -2.14 6.67 -2.71
CA ARG A 83 -0.70 6.59 -2.43
C ARG A 83 0.00 7.90 -2.75
N ILE A 84 0.84 8.32 -1.82
CA ILE A 84 1.85 9.35 -2.02
C ILE A 84 3.20 8.66 -1.93
N LEU A 85 3.91 8.64 -3.05
CA LEU A 85 5.17 7.91 -3.25
C LEU A 85 6.27 8.90 -3.62
N LEU A 86 7.23 9.06 -2.72
CA LEU A 86 8.35 9.97 -2.94
C LEU A 86 9.55 9.30 -3.64
N SER A 87 9.65 7.97 -3.61
CA SER A 87 10.76 7.21 -4.22
C SER A 87 10.28 6.02 -5.08
N GLN A 88 11.23 5.19 -5.56
CA GLN A 88 10.99 4.04 -6.42
C GLN A 88 9.98 3.05 -5.83
N SER A 89 9.08 2.54 -6.66
CA SER A 89 8.14 1.49 -6.26
C SER A 89 7.89 0.45 -7.34
N LEU A 90 7.70 -0.79 -6.88
CA LEU A 90 7.24 -1.91 -7.68
C LEU A 90 5.85 -2.33 -7.20
N ILE A 91 4.91 -2.44 -8.13
CA ILE A 91 3.52 -2.81 -7.82
C ILE A 91 3.13 -3.97 -8.72
N THR A 92 2.70 -5.08 -8.11
CA THR A 92 2.14 -6.23 -8.82
C THR A 92 0.69 -6.41 -8.39
N LEU A 93 -0.21 -6.43 -9.38
CA LEU A 93 -1.65 -6.52 -9.22
C LEU A 93 -2.15 -7.75 -9.99
N ASP A 94 -2.76 -8.72 -9.30
CA ASP A 94 -3.37 -9.93 -9.90
C ASP A 94 -4.82 -10.13 -9.41
N LYS A 95 -5.72 -10.50 -10.32
CA LYS A 95 -7.14 -10.85 -10.05
C LYS A 95 -7.87 -9.78 -9.23
N LEU A 96 -7.94 -8.56 -9.75
CA LEU A 96 -8.55 -7.44 -9.04
C LEU A 96 -9.90 -7.02 -9.64
N ASN A 97 -10.88 -6.81 -8.77
CA ASN A 97 -12.23 -6.38 -9.14
C ASN A 97 -12.62 -5.05 -8.48
N GLN A 98 -13.18 -4.12 -9.26
CA GLN A 98 -13.61 -2.78 -8.81
C GLN A 98 -12.54 -2.02 -8.03
N ILE A 99 -11.47 -1.60 -8.70
CA ILE A 99 -10.38 -0.86 -8.07
C ILE A 99 -10.33 0.60 -8.53
N GLN A 100 -10.18 1.48 -7.54
CA GLN A 100 -9.77 2.86 -7.73
C GLN A 100 -8.38 3.07 -7.10
N LEU A 101 -7.41 3.38 -7.95
CA LEU A 101 -6.03 3.63 -7.54
C LEU A 101 -5.65 5.06 -7.89
N ILE A 102 -5.38 5.87 -6.87
CA ILE A 102 -4.84 7.23 -7.00
C ILE A 102 -3.40 7.22 -6.52
N ARG A 103 -2.49 7.74 -7.34
CA ARG A 103 -1.06 7.82 -7.05
C ARG A 103 -0.53 9.21 -7.30
N ILE A 104 0.21 9.71 -6.32
CA ILE A 104 1.01 10.92 -6.42
C ILE A 104 2.47 10.47 -6.36
N LEU A 105 3.22 10.67 -7.44
CA LEU A 105 4.57 10.14 -7.66
C LEU A 105 5.55 11.29 -7.84
N LEU A 106 6.65 11.29 -7.09
CA LEU A 106 7.81 12.18 -7.33
C LEU A 106 8.93 11.49 -8.13
N SER A 107 8.87 10.16 -8.31
CA SER A 107 9.89 9.38 -9.01
C SER A 107 9.32 8.15 -9.73
N GLN A 108 10.19 7.29 -10.27
CA GLN A 108 9.83 6.17 -11.13
C GLN A 108 9.02 5.08 -10.39
N SER A 109 8.02 4.52 -11.08
CA SER A 109 7.27 3.36 -10.60
C SER A 109 7.04 2.36 -11.72
N LEU A 110 7.21 1.07 -11.45
CA LEU A 110 6.85 -0.01 -12.36
C LEU A 110 5.60 -0.73 -11.85
N ILE A 111 4.71 -1.07 -12.78
CA ILE A 111 3.43 -1.71 -12.46
C ILE A 111 3.24 -2.90 -13.39
N THR A 112 2.89 -4.03 -12.80
CA THR A 112 2.47 -5.23 -13.51
C THR A 112 1.03 -5.53 -13.15
N LEU A 113 0.24 -5.84 -14.16
CA LEU A 113 -1.22 -5.91 -14.14
C LEU A 113 -1.67 -7.24 -14.78
N ASP A 114 -2.39 -8.10 -14.04
CA ASP A 114 -3.01 -9.32 -14.58
C ASP A 114 -4.46 -9.49 -14.08
N LYS A 115 -5.36 -9.93 -14.98
CA LYS A 115 -6.80 -10.21 -14.72
C LYS A 115 -7.53 -9.13 -13.92
N LEU A 116 -7.79 -8.00 -14.55
CA LEU A 116 -8.33 -6.80 -13.89
C LEU A 116 -9.69 -6.41 -14.49
N ASN A 117 -10.70 -6.17 -13.66
CA ASN A 117 -12.02 -5.78 -14.14
C ASN A 117 -12.90 -5.18 -13.04
N PRO A 118 -13.44 -3.96 -13.14
CA PRO A 118 -12.92 -2.76 -13.79
C PRO A 118 -11.86 -2.05 -12.92
N ILE A 119 -10.98 -1.27 -13.54
CA ILE A 119 -9.95 -0.48 -12.84
C ILE A 119 -9.92 0.96 -13.31
N GLN A 120 -9.87 1.86 -12.34
CA GLN A 120 -9.58 3.28 -12.53
C GLN A 120 -8.22 3.60 -11.93
N LEU A 121 -7.31 4.08 -12.78
CA LEU A 121 -5.97 4.47 -12.39
C LEU A 121 -5.77 5.97 -12.63
N LYS A 122 -5.49 6.72 -11.56
CA LYS A 122 -5.10 8.13 -11.65
C LYS A 122 -3.68 8.30 -11.16
N ASN A 123 -2.82 8.78 -12.05
CA ASN A 123 -1.43 9.09 -11.76
C ASN A 123 -1.20 10.60 -11.82
N VAL A 124 -0.63 11.15 -10.75
CA VAL A 124 -0.17 12.54 -10.67
C VAL A 124 1.33 12.49 -10.48
N LYS A 125 2.09 12.92 -11.49
CA LYS A 125 3.55 13.03 -11.38
C LYS A 125 3.88 14.46 -10.96
N LEU A 126 4.50 14.62 -9.81
CA LEU A 126 5.01 15.91 -9.35
C LEU A 126 6.42 16.08 -9.93
N SER A 127 6.60 17.05 -10.83
CA SER A 127 7.92 17.50 -11.26
C SER A 127 8.34 18.69 -10.42
N MET A 128 9.51 18.62 -9.79
CA MET A 128 10.13 19.80 -9.17
C MET A 128 10.56 20.73 -10.30
N SER A 129 9.80 21.79 -10.57
CA SER A 129 10.29 22.90 -11.38
C SER A 129 11.36 23.62 -10.57
N SER A 130 12.62 23.48 -10.97
CA SER A 130 13.70 24.30 -10.40
C SER A 130 13.46 25.74 -10.86
N THR A 131 12.85 26.56 -10.02
CA THR A 131 12.94 28.01 -10.16
C THR A 131 14.39 28.38 -9.88
N LYS A 132 15.14 28.67 -10.94
CA LYS A 132 16.42 29.37 -10.85
C LYS A 132 16.22 30.77 -10.29
#